data_AF-W1VJR8-F1
#
_entry.id   AF-W1VJR8-F1
#
_cell.length_a   1.000
_cell.length_b   1.000
_cell.length_c   1.000
_cell.angle_alpha   90.00
_cell.angle_beta   90.00
_cell.angle_gamma   90.00
#
_symmetry.space_group_name_H-M   'P 1'
#
loop_
_entity.id
_entity.type
_entity.pdbx_description
1 polymer ?
#
loop_
_entity_poly.entity_id
_entity_poly.type
_entity_poly.pdbx_seq_one_letter_code
_entity_poly.pdbx_strand_id
1 'polypeptide(L)' 'RPGIVDAEVHPILDREEVYSGCYANVTVELYVFNVNGNRGVACGLGNIQKLRDGERLGGGGVKAESEFAVVDDDAADFLS' A
#
# COMPACT_ATOMS: atom_id res chain seq x y z
N ARG A 1 1.86 -14.43 6.22
CA ARG A 1 2.40 -13.10 5.84
C ARG A 1 3.29 -13.34 4.63
N PRO A 2 2.96 -12.81 3.46
CA PRO A 2 3.75 -13.06 2.24
C PRO A 2 5.15 -12.46 2.37
N GLY A 3 6.14 -13.09 1.73
CA GLY A 3 7.45 -12.48 1.52
C GLY A 3 7.33 -11.37 0.48
N ILE A 4 7.97 -10.23 0.72
CA ILE A 4 7.96 -9.07 -0.18
C ILE A 4 9.41 -8.72 -0.51
N VAL A 5 9.73 -8.70 -1.79
CA VAL A 5 11.08 -8.44 -2.29
C VAL A 5 11.06 -7.43 -3.45
N ASP A 6 12.21 -6.83 -3.73
CA ASP A 6 12.43 -5.97 -4.89
C ASP A 6 12.81 -6.76 -6.15
N ALA A 7 13.12 -6.04 -7.22
CA ALA A 7 13.51 -6.64 -8.51
C ALA A 7 14.79 -7.50 -8.41
N GLU A 8 15.65 -7.25 -7.42
CA GLU A 8 16.89 -7.99 -7.16
C GLU A 8 16.71 -9.12 -6.13
N VAL A 9 15.47 -9.35 -5.67
CA VAL A 9 15.11 -10.38 -4.68
C VAL A 9 15.65 -10.05 -3.28
N HIS A 10 15.90 -8.77 -2.99
CA HIS A 10 16.20 -8.32 -1.63
C HIS A 10 14.91 -8.03 -0.86
N PRO A 11 14.85 -8.32 0.44
CA PRO A 11 13.67 -8.03 1.26
C PRO A 11 13.33 -6.54 1.29
N ILE A 12 12.09 -6.19 0.95
CA ILE A 12 11.56 -4.85 1.15
C ILE A 12 11.09 -4.73 2.60
N LEU A 13 11.75 -3.86 3.37
CA LEU A 13 11.45 -3.63 4.79
C LEU A 13 10.43 -2.50 4.99
N ASP A 14 10.47 -1.52 4.10
CA ASP A 14 9.53 -0.40 4.10
C ASP A 14 8.21 -0.81 3.43
N ARG A 15 7.10 -0.64 4.16
CA ARG A 15 5.78 -0.98 3.65
C ARG A 15 5.28 0.03 2.62
N GLU A 16 5.80 1.26 2.61
CA GLU A 16 5.37 2.30 1.68
C GLU A 16 5.81 2.06 0.23
N GLU A 17 6.86 1.25 0.05
CA GLU A 17 7.36 0.83 -1.25
C GLU A 17 6.33 0.04 -2.06
N VAL A 18 5.44 -0.71 -1.40
CA VAL A 18 4.37 -1.48 -2.06
C VAL A 18 3.03 -0.83 -1.81
N TYR A 19 2.38 -0.37 -2.86
CA TYR A 19 1.12 0.37 -2.79
C TYR A 19 0.19 0.03 -3.95
N SER A 20 -1.09 0.32 -3.79
CA SER A 20 -2.10 0.14 -4.85
C SER A 20 -1.73 0.97 -6.08
N GLY A 21 -1.36 0.29 -7.16
CA GLY A 21 -0.90 0.92 -8.41
C GLY A 21 0.53 0.60 -8.81
N CYS A 22 1.34 0.05 -7.90
CA CYS A 22 2.66 -0.46 -8.27
C CYS A 22 2.55 -1.72 -9.14
N TYR A 23 3.59 -2.02 -9.91
CA TYR A 23 3.66 -3.22 -10.73
C TYR A 23 4.51 -4.28 -10.01
N ALA A 24 3.99 -5.51 -9.92
CA ALA A 24 4.64 -6.59 -9.19
C ALA A 24 4.36 -7.96 -9.83
N ASN A 25 5.32 -8.89 -9.68
CA ASN A 25 5.06 -10.32 -9.86
C ASN A 25 4.47 -10.89 -8.57
N VAL A 26 3.49 -11.78 -8.68
CA VAL A 26 2.80 -12.36 -7.52
C VAL A 26 2.65 -13.86 -7.69
N THR A 27 2.98 -14.62 -6.65
CA THR A 27 2.65 -16.05 -6.59
C THR A 27 1.20 -16.21 -6.19
N VAL A 28 0.42 -16.92 -7.00
CA VAL A 28 -1.00 -17.22 -6.72
C VAL A 28 -1.19 -18.73 -6.67
N GLU A 29 -1.79 -19.22 -5.60
CA GLU A 29 -2.16 -20.62 -5.44
C GLU A 29 -3.67 -20.78 -5.58
N LEU A 30 -4.11 -21.60 -6.53
CA LEU A 30 -5.54 -21.87 -6.72
C LEU A 30 -5.94 -23.11 -5.94
N TYR A 31 -6.99 -22.99 -5.12
CA TYR A 31 -7.52 -24.12 -4.37
C TYR A 31 -9.05 -24.12 -4.36
N VAL A 32 -9.62 -25.33 -4.33
CA VAL A 32 -11.07 -25.52 -4.22
C VAL A 32 -11.46 -25.38 -2.76
N PHE A 33 -12.53 -24.64 -2.47
CA PHE A 33 -13.10 -24.55 -1.14
C PHE A 33 -14.56 -25.00 -1.12
N ASN A 34 -14.97 -25.56 0.01
CA ASN A 34 -16.36 -25.88 0.34
C ASN A 34 -16.55 -25.63 1.84
N VAL A 35 -17.04 -24.45 2.21
CA VAL A 35 -17.13 -23.99 3.59
C VAL A 35 -18.49 -23.34 3.81
N ASN A 36 -19.23 -23.80 4.83
CA ASN A 36 -20.54 -23.23 5.24
C ASN A 36 -21.54 -23.08 4.08
N GLY A 37 -21.57 -24.04 3.15
CA GLY A 37 -22.45 -24.01 1.98
C GLY A 37 -21.91 -23.22 0.77
N ASN A 38 -20.85 -22.43 0.95
CA ASN A 38 -20.16 -21.76 -0.16
C ASN A 38 -19.14 -22.70 -0.79
N ARG A 39 -19.16 -22.79 -2.13
CA ARG A 39 -18.24 -23.62 -2.90
C ARG A 39 -17.66 -22.82 -4.05
N GLY A 40 -16.40 -23.05 -4.37
CA GLY A 40 -15.76 -22.39 -5.51
C GLY A 40 -14.26 -22.64 -5.56
N VAL A 41 -13.59 -21.87 -6.42
CA VAL A 41 -12.13 -21.80 -6.50
C VAL A 41 -11.71 -20.48 -5.90
N ALA A 42 -10.78 -20.53 -4.94
CA ALA A 42 -10.17 -19.36 -4.32
C ALA A 42 -8.72 -19.22 -4.78
N CYS A 43 -8.19 -18.01 -4.62
CA CYS A 43 -6.80 -17.65 -4.94
C CYS A 43 -6.08 -17.28 -3.64
N GLY A 44 -5.17 -18.13 -3.18
CA GLY A 44 -4.24 -17.84 -2.10
C GLY A 44 -3.11 -16.94 -2.58
N LEU A 45 -2.78 -15.93 -1.78
CA LEU A 45 -1.68 -15.00 -2.06
C LEU A 45 -0.37 -15.52 -1.45
N GLY A 46 0.61 -15.77 -2.33
CA GLY A 46 1.98 -16.12 -1.95
C GLY A 46 2.90 -14.88 -1.94
N ASN A 47 4.15 -15.06 -2.38
CA ASN A 47 5.16 -14.01 -2.37
C ASN A 47 4.90 -12.92 -3.42
N ILE A 48 5.42 -11.72 -3.15
CA ILE A 48 5.29 -10.53 -3.99
C ILE A 48 6.70 -10.02 -4.31
N GLN A 49 6.95 -9.76 -5.60
CA GLN A 49 8.16 -9.08 -6.07
C GLN A 49 7.77 -7.75 -6.71
N LYS A 50 8.11 -6.62 -6.09
CA LYS A 50 7.91 -5.29 -6.68
C LYS A 50 8.85 -5.11 -7.86
N LEU A 51 8.32 -4.67 -9.01
CA LEU A 51 9.08 -4.44 -10.23
C LEU A 51 9.33 -2.95 -10.48
N ARG A 52 8.31 -2.12 -10.31
CA ARG A 52 8.39 -0.68 -10.53
C ARG A 52 7.20 0.07 -9.96
N ASP A 53 7.38 1.37 -9.84
CA ASP A 53 6.32 2.29 -9.50
C ASP A 53 5.29 2.46 -10.62
N GLY A 54 4.10 2.89 -10.21
CA GLY A 54 2.97 3.19 -11.09
C GLY A 54 2.10 4.28 -10.47
N GLU A 55 1.04 4.68 -11.19
CA GLU A 55 0.09 5.66 -10.67
C GLU A 55 -0.66 5.09 -9.46
N ARG A 56 -0.70 5.82 -8.35
CA ARG A 56 -1.40 5.39 -7.14
C ARG A 56 -2.90 5.33 -7.41
N LEU A 57 -3.48 4.13 -7.31
CA LEU A 57 -4.89 3.85 -7.62
C LEU A 57 -5.83 4.03 -6.42
N GLY A 58 -5.30 4.29 -5.23
CA GLY A 58 -6.08 4.70 -4.07
C GLY A 58 -6.30 6.21 -4.11
N GLY A 59 -7.52 6.67 -3.86
CA GLY A 59 -7.84 8.10 -3.78
C GLY A 59 -6.84 8.77 -2.85
N GLY A 60 -5.95 9.58 -3.44
CA GLY A 60 -4.89 10.26 -2.70
C GLY A 60 -5.53 10.98 -1.52
N GLY A 61 -4.96 10.78 -0.34
CA GLY A 61 -5.33 11.59 0.82
C GLY A 61 -5.39 13.05 0.38
N VAL A 62 -6.40 13.76 0.89
CA VAL A 62 -6.55 15.20 0.64
C VAL A 62 -5.17 15.83 0.89
N LYS A 63 -4.69 16.60 -0.09
CA LYS A 63 -3.35 17.19 -0.02
C LYS A 63 -3.27 18.01 1.27
N ALA A 64 -2.17 17.92 2.01
CA ALA A 64 -2.02 18.67 3.26
C ALA A 64 -2.23 20.18 3.02
N GLU A 65 -1.83 20.68 1.85
CA GLU A 65 -2.04 22.06 1.44
C GLU A 65 -3.52 22.44 1.21
N SER A 66 -4.39 21.44 1.02
CA SER A 66 -5.85 21.62 1.00
C SER A 66 -6.53 21.43 2.35
N GLU A 67 -5.82 20.91 3.36
CA GLU A 67 -6.36 20.71 4.72
C GLU A 67 -5.89 21.79 5.71
N PHE A 68 -4.69 22.32 5.53
CA PHE A 68 -4.05 23.24 6.48
C PHE A 68 -3.82 24.63 5.87
N ALA A 69 -4.13 25.66 6.65
CA ALA A 69 -3.72 27.04 6.37
C ALA A 69 -2.39 27.36 7.09
N VAL A 70 -1.70 28.41 6.64
CA VAL A 70 -0.49 28.91 7.31
C VAL A 70 -0.86 29.35 8.73
N VAL A 71 -0.13 28.85 9.73
CA VAL A 71 -0.22 29.34 11.11
C VAL A 71 0.68 30.55 11.22
N ASP A 72 0.08 31.71 11.42
CA ASP A 72 0.80 32.97 11.66
C ASP A 72 1.22 33.04 13.14
N ASP A 73 2.53 33.16 13.40
CA ASP A 73 3.13 33.10 14.75
C ASP A 73 3.10 34.48 15.44
N ASP A 74 2.59 35.52 14.76
CA ASP A 74 2.53 36.91 15.22
C ASP A 74 1.54 37.13 16.40
N ALA A 75 0.81 36.09 16.83
CA ALA A 75 -0.05 36.14 18.02
C ALA A 75 0.70 35.85 19.33
N ALA A 76 1.95 35.35 19.29
CA ALA A 76 2.74 35.06 20.48
C ALA A 76 3.38 36.31 21.12
N ASP A 77 3.49 37.42 20.38
CA ASP A 77 4.10 38.68 20.84
C ASP A 77 3.10 39.62 21.56
N PHE A 78 1.81 39.24 21.67
CA PHE A 78 0.80 40.04 22.36
C PHE A 78 0.69 39.75 23.87
N LEU A 79 1.40 38.74 24.38
CA LEU A 79 1.35 38.33 25.80
C LEU A 79 2.68 38.49 26.57
N SER A 80 3.68 39.18 26.00
CA SER A 80 4.91 39.55 26.71
C SER A 80 4.89 40.97 27.27
#